data_AF-A0A838VF45-F1
#
_entry.id   AF-A0A838VF45-F1
#
_cell.length_a   1.000
_cell.length_b   1.000
_cell.length_c   1.000
_cell.angle_alpha   90.00
_cell.angle_beta   90.00
_cell.angle_gamma   90.00
#
_symmetry.space_group_name_H-M   'P 1'
#
loop_
_entity.id
_entity.type
_entity.pdbx_description
1 polymer ?
#
loop_
_entity_poly.entity_id
_entity_poly.type
_entity_poly.pdbx_seq_one_letter_code
_entity_poly.pdbx_strand_id
1 'polypeptide(L)'
;MGAVEDFNQAIRITPKYFSAYRQLDKIRQHLLEGCKSLLHTPNNAVIYYQQGKKWLQLKDYQAAIKEFDQALEINPELAEAYYNRGKSLHQLKSKEAVNEDFKTAARLFCESNNVEELAKWTPFELGESNREEAIYYLIQYLSPQSSCNQKRLTASAIHKVAKNFKNSCDLAIPHLLNNLSESAPQVRLYTLKALSALNLPNSAISRITEIAEKDPKDYNRALAKSMLEKFKFGSN
;
A
#
# COMPACT_ATOMS: atom_id res chain seq x y z
N MET A 1 22.02 -0.13 9.38
CA MET A 1 21.46 -1.24 10.18
C MET A 1 21.54 -0.81 11.64
N GLY A 2 20.48 -1.02 12.42
CA GLY A 2 20.39 -0.55 13.80
C GLY A 2 20.52 -1.70 14.79
N ALA A 3 20.99 -1.41 16.01
CA ALA A 3 21.30 -2.42 17.03
C ALA A 3 20.15 -3.40 17.31
N VAL A 4 18.89 -2.95 17.29
CA VAL A 4 17.72 -3.83 17.47
C VAL A 4 17.60 -4.87 16.34
N GLU A 5 17.89 -4.48 15.11
CA GLU A 5 17.82 -5.39 13.96
C GLU A 5 18.94 -6.42 13.98
N ASP A 6 20.15 -6.00 14.37
CA ASP A 6 21.29 -6.90 14.52
C ASP A 6 21.02 -7.95 15.61
N PHE A 7 20.44 -7.54 16.74
CA PHE A 7 20.04 -8.49 17.79
C PHE A 7 18.88 -9.40 17.36
N ASN A 8 17.88 -8.88 16.64
CA ASN A 8 16.80 -9.70 16.08
C ASN A 8 17.32 -10.73 15.07
N GLN A 9 18.30 -10.36 14.24
CA GLN A 9 18.95 -11.29 13.32
C GLN A 9 19.75 -12.35 14.08
N ALA A 10 20.50 -11.94 15.10
CA ALA A 10 21.27 -12.87 15.93
C ALA A 10 20.36 -13.89 16.63
N ILE A 11 19.18 -13.47 17.11
CA ILE A 11 18.16 -14.35 17.69
C ILE A 11 17.60 -15.33 16.64
N ARG A 12 17.36 -14.88 15.40
CA ARG A 12 16.88 -15.77 14.32
C ARG A 12 17.90 -16.84 13.97
N ILE A 13 19.19 -16.48 13.90
CA ILE A 13 20.28 -17.41 13.57
C ILE A 13 20.51 -18.37 14.73
N THR A 14 20.50 -17.84 15.96
CA THR A 14 20.77 -18.61 17.17
C THR A 14 19.69 -18.33 18.23
N PRO A 15 18.58 -19.08 18.23
CA PRO A 15 17.44 -18.85 19.12
C PRO A 15 17.75 -18.97 20.62
N LYS A 16 18.90 -19.56 20.99
CA LYS A 16 19.38 -19.65 22.37
C LYS A 16 20.42 -18.58 22.74
N TYR A 17 20.60 -17.55 21.90
CA TYR A 17 21.60 -16.50 22.12
C TYR A 17 21.13 -15.49 23.18
N PHE A 18 21.23 -15.90 24.44
CA PHE A 18 20.73 -15.18 25.61
C PHE A 18 21.22 -13.73 25.72
N SER A 19 22.46 -13.44 25.31
CA SER A 19 22.99 -12.08 25.34
C SER A 19 22.31 -11.14 24.35
N ALA A 20 21.89 -11.62 23.16
CA ALA A 20 21.11 -10.77 22.25
C ALA A 20 19.75 -10.42 22.83
N TYR A 21 19.06 -11.39 23.45
CA TYR A 21 17.80 -11.11 24.17
C TYR A 21 17.99 -10.05 25.26
N ARG A 22 19.03 -10.20 26.10
CA ARG A 22 19.31 -9.26 27.19
C ARG A 22 19.63 -7.84 26.70
N GLN A 23 20.38 -7.72 25.61
CA GLN A 23 20.72 -6.40 25.06
C GLN A 23 19.52 -5.76 24.37
N LEU A 24 18.69 -6.56 23.70
CA LEU A 24 17.44 -6.11 23.10
C LEU A 24 16.45 -5.63 24.18
N ASP A 25 16.31 -6.36 25.28
CA ASP A 25 15.49 -5.94 26.42
C ASP A 25 15.99 -4.65 27.08
N LYS A 26 17.31 -4.47 27.21
CA LYS A 26 17.86 -3.20 27.73
C LYS A 26 17.57 -2.03 26.81
N ILE A 27 17.74 -2.20 25.50
CA ILE A 27 17.39 -1.16 24.53
C ILE A 27 15.90 -0.84 24.65
N ARG A 28 15.06 -1.87 24.78
CA ARG A 28 13.62 -1.70 24.95
C ARG A 28 13.27 -0.96 26.24
N GLN A 29 13.88 -1.33 27.36
CA GLN A 29 13.67 -0.69 28.66
C GLN A 29 14.09 0.76 28.65
N HIS A 30 15.27 1.09 28.10
CA HIS A 30 15.74 2.46 28.02
C HIS A 30 14.83 3.32 27.13
N LEU A 31 14.30 2.77 26.04
CA LEU A 31 13.31 3.44 25.21
C LEU A 31 12.02 3.68 26.00
N LEU A 32 11.52 2.66 26.69
CA LEU A 32 10.31 2.75 27.52
C LEU A 32 10.46 3.80 28.65
N GLU A 33 11.61 3.83 29.32
CA GLU A 33 11.90 4.77 30.42
C GLU A 33 12.02 6.22 29.92
N GLY A 34 12.75 6.46 28.84
CA GLY A 34 12.82 7.79 28.22
C GLY A 34 11.46 8.28 27.68
N CYS A 35 10.50 7.37 27.55
CA CYS A 35 9.15 7.61 27.06
C CYS A 35 8.13 7.84 28.19
N LYS A 36 8.33 7.21 29.36
CA LYS A 36 7.50 7.43 30.56
C LYS A 36 7.58 8.87 31.10
N SER A 37 8.74 9.50 31.01
CA SER A 37 8.92 10.90 31.47
C SER A 37 8.09 11.91 30.66
N LEU A 38 7.70 11.56 29.43
CA LEU A 38 6.92 12.41 28.54
C LEU A 38 5.40 12.36 28.82
N LEU A 39 4.91 11.29 29.47
CA LEU A 39 3.49 11.06 29.81
C LEU A 39 2.91 12.06 30.82
N HIS A 40 3.74 12.87 31.47
CA HIS A 40 3.30 13.91 32.39
C HIS A 40 2.91 15.23 31.69
N THR A 41 2.88 15.26 30.36
CA THR A 41 2.51 16.45 29.57
C THR A 41 1.10 16.31 28.95
N PRO A 42 0.35 17.41 28.71
CA PRO A 42 -1.10 17.35 28.46
C PRO A 42 -1.55 16.83 27.07
N ASN A 43 -0.76 16.02 26.36
CA ASN A 43 -1.14 15.48 25.05
C ASN A 43 -0.71 14.01 24.86
N ASN A 44 -1.33 13.13 25.65
CA ASN A 44 -0.97 11.71 25.76
C ASN A 44 -1.03 10.95 24.42
N ALA A 45 -2.02 11.22 23.55
CA ALA A 45 -2.15 10.53 22.26
C ALA A 45 -0.93 10.77 21.35
N VAL A 46 -0.46 12.01 21.25
CA VAL A 46 0.71 12.37 20.43
C VAL A 46 1.96 11.69 20.96
N ILE A 47 2.11 11.57 22.29
CA ILE A 47 3.26 10.90 22.89
C ILE A 47 3.29 9.42 22.50
N TYR A 48 2.19 8.70 22.69
CA TYR A 48 2.07 7.30 22.29
C TYR A 48 2.30 7.12 20.78
N TYR A 49 1.78 8.01 19.95
CA TYR A 49 2.05 8.00 18.52
C TYR A 49 3.55 8.17 18.19
N GLN A 50 4.24 9.13 18.83
CA GLN A 50 5.69 9.31 18.62
C GLN A 50 6.49 8.10 19.11
N GLN A 51 6.05 7.44 20.19
CA GLN A 51 6.65 6.20 20.67
C GLN A 51 6.47 5.06 19.66
N GLY A 52 5.25 4.89 19.14
CA GLY A 52 4.97 3.91 18.10
C GLY A 52 5.85 4.11 16.86
N LYS A 53 6.09 5.37 16.45
CA LYS A 53 7.03 5.68 15.36
C LYS A 53 8.46 5.25 15.65
N LYS A 54 8.96 5.46 16.87
CA LYS A 54 10.30 5.01 17.27
C LYS A 54 10.41 3.49 17.17
N TRP A 55 9.42 2.76 17.67
CA TRP A 55 9.39 1.30 17.56
C TRP A 55 9.29 0.82 16.11
N LEU A 56 8.48 1.49 15.29
CA LEU A 56 8.37 1.20 13.86
C LEU A 56 9.72 1.39 13.15
N GLN A 57 10.47 2.45 13.47
CA GLN A 57 11.83 2.66 12.94
C GLN A 57 12.81 1.57 13.37
N LEU A 58 12.64 1.03 14.57
CA LEU A 58 13.41 -0.11 15.09
C LEU A 58 12.89 -1.47 14.58
N LYS A 59 11.85 -1.46 13.74
CA LYS A 59 11.16 -2.65 13.20
C LYS A 59 10.58 -3.58 14.26
N ASP A 60 10.36 -3.06 15.47
CA ASP A 60 9.60 -3.76 16.50
C ASP A 60 8.11 -3.47 16.28
N TYR A 61 7.55 -4.14 15.28
CA TYR A 61 6.18 -3.86 14.83
C TYR A 61 5.13 -4.18 15.88
N GLN A 62 5.37 -5.17 16.75
CA GLN A 62 4.45 -5.50 17.85
C GLN A 62 4.44 -4.40 18.91
N ALA A 63 5.61 -3.88 19.29
CA ALA A 63 5.68 -2.73 20.19
C ALA A 63 5.06 -1.48 19.54
N ALA A 64 5.33 -1.24 18.26
CA ALA A 64 4.75 -0.11 17.54
C ALA A 64 3.21 -0.15 17.53
N ILE A 65 2.61 -1.31 17.26
CA ILE A 65 1.16 -1.50 17.29
C ILE A 65 0.59 -1.16 18.66
N LYS A 66 1.19 -1.66 19.75
CA LYS A 66 0.71 -1.37 21.11
C LYS A 66 0.70 0.14 21.40
N GLU A 67 1.74 0.86 21.02
CA GLU A 67 1.75 2.32 21.22
C GLU A 67 0.73 3.02 20.32
N PHE A 68 0.55 2.58 19.07
CA PHE A 68 -0.49 3.15 18.21
C PHE A 68 -1.90 2.87 18.74
N ASP A 69 -2.14 1.68 19.32
CA ASP A 69 -3.41 1.35 19.97
C ASP A 69 -3.69 2.31 21.13
N GLN A 70 -2.70 2.55 22.00
CA GLN A 70 -2.83 3.54 23.10
C GLN A 70 -3.09 4.96 22.57
N ALA A 71 -2.41 5.36 21.49
CA ALA A 71 -2.66 6.66 20.87
C ALA A 71 -4.11 6.79 20.36
N LEU A 72 -4.64 5.71 19.76
CA LEU A 72 -5.98 5.66 19.20
C LEU A 72 -7.09 5.49 20.25
N GLU A 73 -6.79 4.87 21.41
CA GLU A 73 -7.70 4.85 22.56
C GLU A 73 -7.94 6.26 23.11
N ILE A 74 -6.92 7.13 23.05
CA ILE A 74 -7.00 8.51 23.55
C ILE A 74 -7.53 9.47 22.48
N ASN A 75 -7.07 9.34 21.23
CA ASN A 75 -7.55 10.12 20.10
C ASN A 75 -7.90 9.19 18.93
N PRO A 76 -9.18 8.79 18.82
CA PRO A 76 -9.67 7.93 17.73
C PRO A 76 -9.65 8.57 16.34
N GLU A 77 -9.36 9.88 16.22
CA GLU A 77 -9.30 10.62 14.96
C GLU A 77 -7.87 10.85 14.47
N LEU A 78 -6.87 10.26 15.13
CA LEU A 78 -5.46 10.40 14.75
C LEU A 78 -5.12 9.55 13.51
N ALA A 79 -5.35 10.12 12.33
CA ALA A 79 -5.16 9.48 11.02
C ALA A 79 -3.77 8.84 10.85
N GLU A 80 -2.71 9.52 11.32
CA GLU A 80 -1.34 9.03 11.21
C GLU A 80 -1.08 7.79 12.07
N ALA A 81 -1.81 7.63 13.19
CA ALA A 81 -1.68 6.44 14.02
C ALA A 81 -2.29 5.22 13.33
N TYR A 82 -3.47 5.34 12.70
CA TYR A 82 -4.00 4.28 11.84
C TYR A 82 -3.06 3.94 10.68
N TYR A 83 -2.55 4.95 9.97
CA TYR A 83 -1.61 4.71 8.85
C TYR A 83 -0.37 3.92 9.30
N ASN A 84 0.25 4.31 10.42
CA ASN A 84 1.47 3.63 10.90
C ASN A 84 1.19 2.30 11.60
N ARG A 85 0.01 2.10 12.19
CA ARG A 85 -0.44 0.80 12.69
C ARG A 85 -0.69 -0.17 11.53
N GLY A 86 -1.38 0.27 10.48
CA GLY A 86 -1.56 -0.48 9.23
C GLY A 86 -0.23 -0.90 8.61
N LYS A 87 0.78 0.00 8.58
CA LYS A 87 2.14 -0.35 8.14
C LYS A 87 2.80 -1.41 9.00
N SER A 88 2.69 -1.29 10.32
CA SER A 88 3.23 -2.29 11.26
C SER A 88 2.57 -3.66 11.07
N LEU A 89 1.24 -3.69 10.91
CA LEU A 89 0.46 -4.90 10.64
C LEU A 89 0.85 -5.55 9.32
N HIS A 90 1.07 -4.74 8.27
CA HIS A 90 1.51 -5.23 6.96
C HIS A 90 2.87 -5.91 7.04
N GLN A 91 3.80 -5.37 7.83
CA GLN A 91 5.10 -6.00 8.07
C GLN A 91 4.99 -7.31 8.85
N LEU A 92 3.99 -7.45 9.72
CA LEU A 92 3.65 -8.69 10.41
C LEU A 92 2.81 -9.68 9.58
N LYS A 93 2.49 -9.35 8.31
CA LYS A 93 1.69 -10.16 7.38
C LYS A 93 0.25 -10.44 7.85
N SER A 94 -0.30 -9.66 8.77
CA SER A 94 -1.74 -9.67 9.07
C SER A 94 -2.45 -8.91 7.96
N LYS A 95 -3.31 -9.56 7.14
CA LYS A 95 -3.87 -8.90 5.94
C LYS A 95 -5.19 -8.20 6.23
N GLU A 96 -6.00 -8.74 7.13
CA GLU A 96 -7.35 -8.28 7.37
C GLU A 96 -7.35 -6.92 8.09
N ALA A 97 -6.55 -6.79 9.14
CA ALA A 97 -6.44 -5.56 9.93
C ALA A 97 -5.76 -4.40 9.16
N VAL A 98 -4.87 -4.72 8.22
CA VAL A 98 -4.17 -3.72 7.38
C VAL A 98 -5.14 -2.91 6.53
N ASN A 99 -6.14 -3.58 5.96
CA ASN A 99 -7.05 -2.94 5.02
C ASN A 99 -7.95 -1.93 5.75
N GLU A 100 -8.43 -2.26 6.95
CA GLU A 100 -9.29 -1.35 7.72
C GLU A 100 -8.52 -0.12 8.24
N ASP A 101 -7.25 -0.29 8.63
CA ASP A 101 -6.41 0.83 9.07
C ASP A 101 -6.10 1.80 7.93
N PHE A 102 -5.75 1.31 6.74
CA PHE A 102 -5.52 2.19 5.59
C PHE A 102 -6.79 2.89 5.12
N LYS A 103 -7.94 2.20 5.14
CA LYS A 103 -9.24 2.84 4.86
C LYS A 103 -9.55 3.95 5.84
N THR A 104 -9.39 3.68 7.13
CA THR A 104 -9.70 4.64 8.20
C THR A 104 -8.77 5.84 8.13
N ALA A 105 -7.47 5.62 7.96
CA ALA A 105 -6.49 6.69 7.80
C ALA A 105 -6.82 7.58 6.59
N ALA A 106 -7.11 6.98 5.43
CA ALA A 106 -7.42 7.74 4.22
C ALA A 106 -8.72 8.54 4.37
N ARG A 107 -9.75 7.96 5.00
CA ARG A 107 -11.01 8.67 5.32
C ARG A 107 -10.74 9.91 6.19
N LEU A 108 -9.99 9.76 7.28
CA LEU A 108 -9.69 10.86 8.20
C LEU A 108 -8.81 11.96 7.56
N PHE A 109 -7.85 11.59 6.71
CA PHE A 109 -7.08 12.58 5.93
C PHE A 109 -7.97 13.37 4.98
N CYS A 110 -8.93 12.72 4.31
CA CYS A 110 -9.91 13.42 3.48
C CYS A 110 -10.82 14.35 4.29
N GLU A 111 -11.38 13.87 5.41
CA GLU A 111 -12.29 14.65 6.26
C GLU A 111 -11.61 15.87 6.90
N SER A 112 -10.32 15.75 7.23
CA SER A 112 -9.49 16.85 7.77
C SER A 112 -8.89 17.77 6.70
N ASN A 113 -9.26 17.61 5.43
CA ASN A 113 -8.72 18.36 4.29
C ASN A 113 -7.19 18.23 4.12
N ASN A 114 -6.62 17.12 4.59
CA ASN A 114 -5.20 16.75 4.52
C ASN A 114 -4.96 15.67 3.44
N VAL A 115 -5.69 15.73 2.32
CA VAL A 115 -5.62 14.75 1.23
C VAL A 115 -4.21 14.60 0.64
N GLU A 116 -3.37 15.62 0.74
CA GLU A 116 -1.98 15.62 0.29
C GLU A 116 -1.12 14.55 0.97
N GLU A 117 -1.51 14.07 2.16
CA GLU A 117 -0.82 12.96 2.82
C GLU A 117 -0.88 11.66 1.99
N LEU A 118 -1.95 11.47 1.21
CA LEU A 118 -2.08 10.31 0.31
C LEU A 118 -1.03 10.32 -0.81
N ALA A 119 -0.49 11.48 -1.19
CA ALA A 119 0.56 11.58 -2.20
C ALA A 119 1.85 10.85 -1.78
N LYS A 120 2.06 10.67 -0.47
CA LYS A 120 3.23 9.98 0.10
C LYS A 120 3.07 8.46 0.12
N TRP A 121 1.87 7.97 -0.16
CA TRP A 121 1.54 6.56 -0.07
C TRP A 121 2.06 5.78 -1.29
N THR A 122 2.40 4.52 -1.04
CA THR A 122 2.77 3.58 -2.10
C THR A 122 1.53 3.13 -2.88
N PRO A 123 1.69 2.58 -4.10
CA PRO A 123 0.55 2.05 -4.85
C PRO A 123 -0.25 0.99 -4.09
N PHE A 124 0.43 0.17 -3.29
CA PHE A 124 -0.23 -0.83 -2.44
C PHE A 124 -1.15 -0.15 -1.41
N GLU A 125 -0.61 0.79 -0.62
CA GLU A 125 -1.37 1.51 0.41
C GLU A 125 -2.55 2.28 -0.20
N LEU A 126 -2.35 2.93 -1.36
CA LEU A 126 -3.41 3.60 -2.11
C LEU A 126 -4.49 2.63 -2.58
N GLY A 127 -4.12 1.42 -3.02
CA GLY A 127 -5.08 0.37 -3.38
C GLY A 127 -5.88 -0.17 -2.19
N GLU A 128 -5.31 -0.15 -0.98
CA GLU A 128 -5.98 -0.55 0.26
C GLU A 128 -6.88 0.54 0.85
N SER A 129 -6.63 1.82 0.51
CA SER A 129 -7.36 2.98 1.03
C SER A 129 -8.88 2.96 0.77
N ASN A 130 -9.33 2.25 -0.27
CA ASN A 130 -10.71 2.28 -0.75
C ASN A 130 -11.27 3.71 -0.91
N ARG A 131 -10.46 4.62 -1.46
CA ARG A 131 -10.82 6.01 -1.74
C ARG A 131 -10.80 6.29 -3.23
N GLU A 132 -11.73 7.14 -3.68
CA GLU A 132 -11.77 7.62 -5.06
C GLU A 132 -10.52 8.44 -5.38
N GLU A 133 -10.10 9.29 -4.44
CA GLU A 133 -8.98 10.23 -4.56
C GLU A 133 -7.63 9.52 -4.81
N ALA A 134 -7.53 8.24 -4.43
CA ALA A 134 -6.34 7.42 -4.66
C ALA A 134 -5.95 7.36 -6.15
N ILE A 135 -6.91 7.49 -7.07
CA ILE A 135 -6.66 7.41 -8.51
C ILE A 135 -5.69 8.49 -8.99
N TYR A 136 -5.80 9.71 -8.45
CA TYR A 136 -4.97 10.85 -8.86
C TYR A 136 -3.49 10.62 -8.55
N TYR A 137 -3.22 9.98 -7.41
CA TYR A 137 -1.85 9.65 -7.00
C TYR A 137 -1.34 8.39 -7.69
N LEU A 138 -2.19 7.38 -7.89
CA LEU A 138 -1.83 6.14 -8.57
C LEU A 138 -1.32 6.41 -10.00
N ILE A 139 -1.97 7.29 -10.75
CA ILE A 139 -1.58 7.62 -12.14
C ILE A 139 -0.13 8.11 -12.24
N GLN A 140 0.39 8.79 -11.22
CA GLN A 140 1.78 9.29 -11.21
C GLN A 140 2.82 8.15 -11.33
N TYR A 141 2.49 6.97 -10.80
CA TYR A 141 3.33 5.76 -10.85
C TYR A 141 3.23 4.98 -12.18
N LEU A 142 2.39 5.40 -13.13
CA LEU A 142 2.34 4.86 -14.49
C LEU A 142 3.21 5.66 -15.47
N SER A 143 3.95 6.66 -14.98
CA SER A 143 4.83 7.50 -15.77
C SER A 143 6.03 6.72 -16.35
N PRO A 144 6.61 7.13 -17.50
CA PRO A 144 7.73 6.43 -18.14
C PRO A 144 8.92 6.16 -17.21
N GLN A 145 9.24 7.11 -16.32
CA GLN A 145 10.31 7.02 -15.33
C GLN A 145 10.06 6.02 -14.20
N SER A 146 8.82 5.54 -14.02
CA SER A 146 8.47 4.60 -12.95
C SER A 146 9.03 3.21 -13.23
N SER A 147 9.50 2.53 -12.19
CA SER A 147 10.01 1.16 -12.29
C SER A 147 8.92 0.16 -12.71
N CYS A 148 9.32 -0.97 -13.31
CA CYS A 148 8.39 -2.05 -13.66
C CYS A 148 7.56 -2.52 -12.45
N ASN A 149 8.18 -2.58 -11.26
CA ASN A 149 7.48 -2.99 -10.04
C ASN A 149 6.43 -1.96 -9.61
N GLN A 150 6.74 -0.66 -9.68
CA GLN A 150 5.75 0.39 -9.41
C GLN A 150 4.60 0.30 -10.40
N LYS A 151 4.86 0.29 -11.70
CA LYS A 151 3.83 0.18 -12.75
C LYS A 151 2.93 -1.03 -12.57
N ARG A 152 3.49 -2.19 -12.23
CA ARG A 152 2.72 -3.42 -11.94
C ARG A 152 1.84 -3.27 -10.70
N LEU A 153 2.39 -2.77 -9.59
CA LEU A 153 1.64 -2.58 -8.34
C LEU A 153 0.53 -1.55 -8.52
N THR A 154 0.80 -0.49 -9.26
CA THR A 154 -0.17 0.55 -9.60
C THR A 154 -1.32 0.01 -10.42
N ALA A 155 -1.06 -0.78 -11.46
CA ALA A 155 -2.13 -1.43 -12.21
C ALA A 155 -2.98 -2.36 -11.32
N SER A 156 -2.33 -3.11 -10.41
CA SER A 156 -3.04 -3.94 -9.42
C SER A 156 -3.91 -3.11 -8.48
N ALA A 157 -3.42 -1.96 -8.03
CA ALA A 157 -4.14 -1.06 -7.13
C ALA A 157 -5.34 -0.41 -7.84
N ILE A 158 -5.15 0.08 -9.06
CA ILE A 158 -6.25 0.64 -9.87
C ILE A 158 -7.34 -0.41 -10.10
N HIS A 159 -6.97 -1.66 -10.44
CA HIS A 159 -7.93 -2.75 -10.57
C HIS A 159 -8.77 -2.96 -9.29
N LYS A 160 -8.16 -2.79 -8.11
CA LYS A 160 -8.84 -2.92 -6.83
C LYS A 160 -9.77 -1.74 -6.56
N VAL A 161 -9.32 -0.50 -6.77
CA VAL A 161 -10.11 0.72 -6.57
C VAL A 161 -11.31 0.77 -7.54
N ALA A 162 -11.11 0.34 -8.78
CA ALA A 162 -12.14 0.30 -9.82
C ALA A 162 -13.36 -0.58 -9.47
N LYS A 163 -13.23 -1.51 -8.52
CA LYS A 163 -14.37 -2.31 -8.04
C LYS A 163 -15.47 -1.46 -7.40
N ASN A 164 -15.08 -0.37 -6.76
CA ASN A 164 -16.00 0.52 -6.04
C ASN A 164 -16.13 1.89 -6.73
N PHE A 165 -15.12 2.33 -7.47
CA PHE A 165 -15.05 3.67 -8.09
C PHE A 165 -14.74 3.61 -9.59
N LYS A 166 -15.51 2.78 -10.32
CA LYS A 166 -15.24 2.48 -11.74
C LYS A 166 -15.10 3.73 -12.61
N ASN A 167 -16.08 4.62 -12.58
CA ASN A 167 -16.13 5.81 -13.45
C ASN A 167 -14.94 6.75 -13.21
N SER A 168 -14.55 6.93 -11.95
CA SER A 168 -13.42 7.77 -11.57
C SER A 168 -12.09 7.16 -12.02
N CYS A 169 -11.99 5.83 -12.02
CA CYS A 169 -10.81 5.11 -12.51
C CYS A 169 -10.65 5.16 -14.04
N ASP A 170 -11.67 5.56 -14.81
CA ASP A 170 -11.55 5.69 -16.27
C ASP A 170 -10.49 6.73 -16.67
N LEU A 171 -10.18 7.69 -15.78
CA LEU A 171 -9.07 8.65 -15.94
C LEU A 171 -7.70 7.96 -16.11
N ALA A 172 -7.52 6.74 -15.61
CA ALA A 172 -6.27 6.00 -15.75
C ALA A 172 -6.11 5.27 -17.08
N ILE A 173 -7.17 5.18 -17.91
CA ILE A 173 -7.16 4.39 -19.16
C ILE A 173 -6.00 4.79 -20.09
N PRO A 174 -5.76 6.09 -20.43
CA PRO A 174 -4.68 6.45 -21.34
C PRO A 174 -3.31 6.01 -20.80
N HIS A 175 -3.09 6.16 -19.49
CA HIS A 175 -1.85 5.77 -18.82
C HIS A 175 -1.66 4.25 -18.82
N LEU A 176 -2.73 3.49 -18.56
CA LEU A 176 -2.72 2.03 -18.61
C LEU A 176 -2.48 1.51 -20.03
N LEU A 177 -3.07 2.13 -21.06
CA LEU A 177 -2.83 1.73 -22.45
C LEU A 177 -1.36 1.94 -22.85
N ASN A 178 -0.75 3.05 -22.42
CA ASN A 178 0.69 3.26 -22.60
C ASN A 178 1.52 2.20 -21.85
N ASN A 179 1.06 1.78 -20.66
CA ASN A 179 1.70 0.75 -19.85
C ASN A 179 1.67 -0.66 -20.49
N LEU A 180 0.85 -0.89 -21.52
CA LEU A 180 0.90 -2.13 -22.32
C LEU A 180 2.15 -2.22 -23.20
N SER A 181 2.87 -1.11 -23.42
CA SER A 181 4.16 -1.08 -24.14
C SER A 181 5.35 -1.60 -23.34
N GLU A 182 5.15 -1.87 -22.05
CA GLU A 182 6.21 -2.36 -21.17
C GLU A 182 6.73 -3.73 -21.59
N SER A 183 8.05 -3.92 -21.50
CA SER A 183 8.71 -5.18 -21.87
C SER A 183 8.36 -6.31 -20.89
N ALA A 184 8.14 -5.98 -19.61
CA ALA A 184 7.84 -6.92 -18.55
C ALA A 184 6.42 -7.53 -18.69
N PRO A 185 6.28 -8.85 -18.90
CA PRO A 185 4.96 -9.47 -19.13
C PRO A 185 3.99 -9.36 -17.95
N GLN A 186 4.52 -9.33 -16.73
CA GLN A 186 3.71 -9.15 -15.53
C GLN A 186 3.12 -7.73 -15.46
N VAL A 187 3.82 -6.70 -15.96
CA VAL A 187 3.23 -5.37 -16.02
C VAL A 187 2.02 -5.39 -16.95
N ARG A 188 2.16 -5.96 -18.14
CA ARG A 188 1.07 -6.09 -19.11
C ARG A 188 -0.11 -6.90 -18.56
N LEU A 189 0.13 -7.99 -17.83
CA LEU A 189 -0.93 -8.79 -17.20
C LEU A 189 -1.79 -7.95 -16.24
N TYR A 190 -1.15 -7.25 -15.30
CA TYR A 190 -1.88 -6.46 -14.31
C TYR A 190 -2.53 -5.23 -14.95
N THR A 191 -1.92 -4.66 -15.98
CA THR A 191 -2.53 -3.60 -16.80
C THR A 191 -3.79 -4.09 -17.51
N LEU A 192 -3.78 -5.27 -18.12
CA LEU A 192 -4.98 -5.86 -18.73
C LEU A 192 -6.07 -6.13 -17.70
N LYS A 193 -5.72 -6.62 -16.50
CA LYS A 193 -6.67 -6.80 -15.39
C LYS A 193 -7.29 -5.47 -14.95
N ALA A 194 -6.49 -4.40 -14.86
CA ALA A 194 -7.01 -3.08 -14.54
C ALA A 194 -7.98 -2.60 -15.62
N LEU A 195 -7.57 -2.63 -16.88
CA LEU A 195 -8.39 -2.23 -18.02
C LEU A 195 -9.71 -3.03 -18.11
N SER A 196 -9.71 -4.33 -17.81
CA SER A 196 -10.92 -5.15 -17.86
C SER A 196 -11.98 -4.79 -16.81
N ALA A 197 -11.61 -4.00 -15.80
CA ALA A 197 -12.53 -3.48 -14.80
C ALA A 197 -13.08 -2.07 -15.14
N LEU A 198 -12.68 -1.46 -16.25
CA LEU A 198 -12.99 -0.07 -16.63
C LEU A 198 -13.96 0.03 -17.80
N ASN A 199 -14.47 1.24 -18.06
CA ASN A 199 -15.29 1.53 -19.24
C ASN A 199 -14.37 1.90 -20.40
N LEU A 200 -13.93 0.89 -21.13
CA LEU A 200 -12.91 1.09 -22.15
C LEU A 200 -13.47 1.76 -23.41
N PRO A 201 -12.81 2.80 -23.95
CA PRO A 201 -13.18 3.41 -25.22
C PRO A 201 -12.75 2.54 -26.40
N ASN A 202 -13.36 2.75 -27.57
CA ASN A 202 -12.99 2.04 -28.81
C ASN A 202 -11.51 2.20 -29.19
N SER A 203 -10.87 3.30 -28.81
CA SER A 203 -9.42 3.52 -29.03
C SER A 203 -8.53 2.48 -28.31
N ALA A 204 -9.04 1.82 -27.27
CA ALA A 204 -8.31 0.76 -26.56
C ALA A 204 -8.19 -0.54 -27.38
N ILE A 205 -9.11 -0.79 -28.32
CA ILE A 205 -9.24 -2.06 -29.05
C ILE A 205 -7.95 -2.40 -29.78
N SER A 206 -7.40 -1.46 -30.54
CA SER A 206 -6.17 -1.68 -31.33
C SER A 206 -5.01 -2.16 -30.47
N ARG A 207 -4.80 -1.51 -29.31
CA ARG A 207 -3.73 -1.86 -28.39
C ARG A 207 -3.92 -3.24 -27.75
N ILE A 208 -5.16 -3.57 -27.38
CA ILE A 208 -5.49 -4.87 -26.78
C ILE A 208 -5.35 -5.99 -27.83
N THR A 209 -5.74 -5.75 -29.08
CA THR A 209 -5.54 -6.69 -30.20
C THR A 209 -4.07 -7.00 -30.42
N GLU A 210 -3.20 -5.99 -30.38
CA GLU A 210 -1.76 -6.22 -30.51
C GLU A 210 -1.22 -7.15 -29.42
N ILE A 211 -1.67 -6.99 -28.17
CA ILE A 211 -1.33 -7.90 -27.07
C ILE A 211 -1.91 -9.29 -27.30
N ALA A 212 -3.17 -9.40 -27.76
CA ALA A 212 -3.84 -10.67 -28.05
C ALA A 212 -3.10 -11.52 -29.10
N GLU A 213 -2.46 -10.86 -30.07
CA GLU A 213 -1.77 -11.49 -31.19
C GLU A 213 -0.28 -11.74 -30.91
N LYS A 214 0.42 -10.76 -30.33
CA LYS A 214 1.89 -10.70 -30.36
C LYS A 214 2.57 -10.84 -29.01
N ASP A 215 1.83 -10.80 -27.89
CA ASP A 215 2.46 -10.90 -26.56
C ASP A 215 3.19 -12.26 -26.41
N PRO A 216 4.45 -12.29 -25.95
CA PRO A 216 5.20 -13.54 -25.77
C PRO A 216 4.60 -14.50 -24.73
N LYS A 217 3.66 -14.04 -23.89
CA LYS A 217 3.04 -14.87 -22.84
C LYS A 217 1.59 -15.19 -23.14
N ASP A 218 1.30 -16.48 -23.18
CA ASP A 218 -0.01 -17.04 -23.51
C ASP A 218 -1.13 -16.51 -22.60
N TYR A 219 -0.85 -16.35 -21.29
CA TYR A 219 -1.83 -15.82 -20.34
C TYR A 219 -2.24 -14.38 -20.64
N ASN A 220 -1.35 -13.54 -21.19
CA ASN A 220 -1.67 -12.19 -21.60
C ASN A 220 -2.52 -12.21 -22.86
N ARG A 221 -2.14 -13.05 -23.84
CA ARG A 221 -2.90 -13.23 -25.07
C ARG A 221 -4.33 -13.70 -24.78
N ALA A 222 -4.48 -14.70 -23.92
CA ALA A 222 -5.78 -15.26 -23.54
C ALA A 222 -6.69 -14.22 -22.86
N LEU A 223 -6.15 -13.45 -21.91
CA LEU A 223 -6.92 -12.40 -21.24
C LEU A 223 -7.34 -11.29 -22.22
N ALA A 224 -6.43 -10.83 -23.08
CA ALA A 224 -6.72 -9.82 -24.08
C ALA A 224 -7.80 -10.28 -25.08
N LYS A 225 -7.76 -11.53 -25.54
CA LYS A 225 -8.82 -12.13 -26.39
C LYS A 225 -10.18 -12.12 -25.69
N SER A 226 -10.23 -12.57 -24.43
CA SER A 226 -11.47 -12.56 -23.65
C SER A 226 -12.04 -11.14 -23.48
N MET A 227 -11.18 -10.13 -23.30
CA MET A 227 -11.62 -8.74 -23.25
C MET A 227 -12.25 -8.30 -24.58
N LEU A 228 -11.59 -8.60 -25.71
CA LEU A 228 -12.10 -8.25 -27.05
C LEU A 228 -13.43 -8.93 -27.38
N GLU A 229 -13.64 -10.17 -26.94
CA GLU A 229 -14.92 -10.85 -27.07
C GLU A 229 -16.01 -10.09 -26.31
N LYS A 230 -15.77 -9.69 -25.05
CA LYS A 230 -16.74 -8.91 -24.27
C LYS A 230 -17.10 -7.59 -24.93
N PHE A 231 -16.16 -6.92 -25.57
CA PHE A 231 -16.46 -5.70 -26.36
C PHE A 231 -17.44 -5.96 -27.49
N LYS A 232 -17.24 -7.04 -28.26
CA LYS A 232 -18.12 -7.39 -29.39
C LYS A 232 -19.55 -7.65 -28.94
N PHE A 233 -19.73 -8.28 -27.77
CA PHE A 233 -21.05 -8.65 -27.27
C PHE A 233 -21.72 -7.59 -26.37
N GLY A 234 -20.96 -6.66 -25.78
CA GLY A 234 -21.49 -5.58 -24.95
C GLY A 234 -21.90 -4.31 -25.72
N SER A 235 -21.79 -4.33 -27.05
CA SER A 235 -22.16 -3.23 -27.95
C SER A 235 -23.57 -3.35 -28.54
N ASN A 236 -24.39 -4.30 -28.04
CA ASN A 236 -25.74 -4.57 -28.51
C ASN A 236 -26.79 -4.12 -27.49
#